data_AF-A0A7V5A1L3-F1
#
_entry.id   AF-A0A7V5A1L3-F1
#
_cell.length_a   1.000
_cell.length_b   1.000
_cell.length_c   1.000
_cell.angle_alpha   90.00
_cell.angle_beta   90.00
_cell.angle_gamma   90.00
#
_symmetry.space_group_name_H-M   'P 1'
#
loop_
_entity.id
_entity.type
_entity.pdbx_description
1 polymer ?
#
loop_
_entity_poly.entity_id
_entity_poly.type
_entity_poly.pdbx_seq_one_letter_code
_entity_poly.pdbx_strand_id
1 'polypeptide(L)'
;MKSITIHNLNEELATELENFAKIHRMSLNKSIKELLSRALGLDKKKKKYADYSDLCGIWTEAEEAGFHERIKDMEAVDESLWK
;
A
#
# COMPACT_ATOMS: atom_id res chain seq x y z
N MET A 1 4.36 27.03 8.45
CA MET A 1 3.34 26.07 8.95
C MET A 1 2.11 26.87 9.35
N LYS A 2 0.91 26.46 8.91
CA LYS A 2 -0.33 27.02 9.46
C LYS A 2 -0.74 26.15 10.64
N SER A 3 -0.92 26.75 11.82
CA SER A 3 -1.49 26.08 12.98
C SER A 3 -2.98 26.36 13.00
N ILE A 4 -3.78 25.35 13.33
CA ILE A 4 -5.22 25.48 13.54
C ILE A 4 -5.55 24.92 14.91
N THR A 5 -6.43 25.61 15.64
CA THR A 5 -7.01 25.12 16.90
C THR A 5 -8.49 24.91 16.66
N ILE A 6 -8.99 23.72 16.96
CA ILE A 6 -10.42 23.40 16.86
C ILE A 6 -11.02 23.64 18.24
N HIS A 7 -11.80 24.71 18.38
CA HIS A 7 -12.49 25.04 19.63
C HIS A 7 -13.80 24.25 19.75
N ASN A 8 -14.23 23.98 20.97
CA ASN A 8 -15.52 23.32 21.28
C ASN A 8 -15.70 21.96 20.59
N LEU A 9 -14.64 21.15 20.58
CA LEU A 9 -14.74 19.75 20.16
C LEU A 9 -15.56 18.99 21.22
N ASN A 10 -16.70 18.42 20.82
CA ASN A 10 -17.50 17.61 21.74
C ASN A 10 -16.76 16.31 22.12
N GLU A 11 -17.10 15.75 23.28
CA GLU A 11 -16.41 14.56 23.82
C GLU A 11 -16.57 13.33 22.93
N GLU A 12 -17.72 13.19 22.28
CA GLU A 12 -18.00 12.10 21.35
C GLU A 12 -17.04 12.12 20.15
N LEU A 13 -16.88 13.28 19.51
CA LEU A 13 -15.96 13.44 18.38
C LEU A 13 -14.50 13.32 18.81
N ALA A 14 -14.13 13.81 20.00
CA ALA A 14 -12.80 13.62 20.54
C ALA A 14 -12.47 12.13 20.72
N THR A 15 -13.41 11.39 21.32
CA THR A 15 -13.29 9.94 21.53
C THR A 15 -13.18 9.19 20.21
N GLU A 16 -14.01 9.53 19.23
CA GLU A 16 -14.00 8.85 17.95
C GLU A 16 -12.73 9.13 17.14
N LEU A 17 -12.18 10.36 17.23
CA LEU A 17 -10.88 10.69 16.64
C LEU A 17 -9.73 9.91 17.29
N GLU A 18 -9.75 9.72 18.61
CA GLU A 18 -8.78 8.87 19.30
C GLU A 18 -8.91 7.41 18.92
N ASN A 19 -10.13 6.88 18.81
CA ASN A 19 -10.39 5.51 18.38
C ASN A 19 -9.87 5.28 16.96
N PHE A 20 -10.17 6.19 16.04
CA PHE A 20 -9.65 6.16 14.67
C PHE A 20 -8.10 6.15 14.67
N ALA A 21 -7.48 7.01 15.48
CA ALA A 21 -6.02 7.05 15.60
C ALA A 21 -5.42 5.73 16.11
N LYS A 22 -6.04 5.10 17.12
CA LYS A 22 -5.64 3.79 17.66
C LYS A 22 -5.77 2.68 16.62
N ILE A 23 -6.93 2.57 15.97
CA ILE A 23 -7.22 1.55 14.95
C ILE A 23 -6.21 1.63 13.79
N HIS A 24 -5.95 2.85 13.31
CA HIS A 24 -5.04 3.06 12.18
C HIS A 24 -3.56 3.18 12.57
N ARG A 25 -3.21 3.05 13.87
CA ARG A 25 -1.85 3.21 14.41
C ARG A 25 -1.18 4.51 13.95
N MET A 26 -1.93 5.61 14.02
CA MET A 26 -1.52 6.94 13.58
C MET A 26 -1.60 7.93 14.74
N SER A 27 -0.80 9.00 14.69
CA SER A 27 -0.98 10.10 15.64
C SER A 27 -2.28 10.85 15.36
N LEU A 28 -2.88 11.43 16.40
CA LEU A 28 -4.13 12.18 16.28
C LEU A 28 -4.07 13.26 15.20
N ASN A 29 -2.98 14.03 15.15
CA ASN A 29 -2.77 15.04 14.10
C ASN A 29 -2.70 14.43 12.69
N LYS A 30 -2.10 13.23 12.54
CA LYS A 30 -2.04 12.57 11.24
C LYS A 30 -3.43 12.06 10.82
N SER A 31 -4.20 11.52 11.77
CA SER A 31 -5.59 11.10 11.57
C SER A 31 -6.48 12.26 11.15
N ILE A 32 -6.43 13.40 11.87
CA ILE A 32 -7.20 14.60 11.54
C ILE A 32 -6.85 15.11 10.14
N LYS A 33 -5.55 15.17 9.80
CA LYS A 33 -5.14 15.58 8.44
C LYS A 33 -5.68 14.65 7.37
N GLU A 34 -5.67 13.33 7.59
CA GLU A 34 -6.16 12.36 6.62
C GLU A 34 -7.68 12.45 6.46
N LEU A 35 -8.43 12.57 7.56
CA LEU A 35 -9.89 12.76 7.53
C LEU A 35 -10.27 14.05 6.80
N LEU A 36 -9.61 15.17 7.11
CA LEU A 36 -9.83 16.45 6.41
C LEU A 36 -9.45 16.37 4.93
N SER A 37 -8.35 15.68 4.60
CA SER A 37 -7.92 15.50 3.21
C SER A 37 -8.93 14.69 2.42
N ARG A 38 -9.50 13.62 3.01
CA ARG A 38 -10.57 12.82 2.39
C ARG A 38 -11.85 13.63 2.21
N ALA A 39 -12.29 14.34 3.24
CA ALA A 39 -13.50 15.16 3.20
C ALA A 39 -13.44 16.28 2.14
N LEU A 40 -12.24 16.84 1.92
CA LEU A 40 -12.00 17.89 0.93
C LEU A 40 -11.61 17.34 -0.45
N GLY A 41 -11.62 16.02 -0.66
CA GLY A 41 -11.19 15.41 -1.93
C GLY A 41 -9.72 15.62 -2.29
N LEU A 42 -8.88 15.92 -1.30
CA LEU A 42 -7.43 16.13 -1.42
C LEU A 42 -6.63 14.84 -1.22
N ASP A 43 -7.28 13.75 -0.79
CA ASP A 43 -6.77 12.39 -0.89
C ASP A 43 -6.65 12.01 -2.39
N LYS A 44 -5.55 12.45 -3.00
CA LYS A 44 -4.99 11.81 -4.18
C LYS A 44 -3.95 10.80 -3.69
N LYS A 45 -4.34 9.80 -2.89
CA LYS A 45 -3.45 8.65 -2.69
C LYS A 45 -3.11 8.12 -4.08
N LYS A 46 -1.80 8.11 -4.41
CA LYS A 46 -1.29 7.18 -5.41
C LYS A 46 -1.85 5.82 -4.98
N LYS A 47 -2.77 5.23 -5.74
CA LYS A 47 -3.22 3.86 -5.52
C LYS A 47 -1.94 3.02 -5.40
N LYS A 48 -1.62 2.57 -4.18
CA LYS A 48 -0.69 1.46 -4.02
C LYS A 48 -1.52 0.24 -4.36
N TYR A 49 -1.46 -0.16 -5.62
CA TYR A 49 -2.00 -1.44 -6.05
C TYR A 49 -1.18 -2.52 -5.35
N ALA A 50 -1.73 -3.06 -4.26
CA ALA A 50 -1.18 -4.20 -3.54
C ALA A 50 -1.91 -5.50 -3.91
N ASP A 51 -2.75 -5.44 -4.95
CA ASP A 51 -3.70 -6.46 -5.38
C ASP A 51 -3.06 -7.80 -5.76
N TYR A 52 -1.74 -7.85 -5.90
CA TYR A 52 -0.96 -9.05 -6.24
C TYR A 52 0.15 -9.35 -5.24
N SER A 53 0.13 -8.70 -4.07
CA SER A 53 1.16 -8.90 -3.04
C SER A 53 1.17 -10.33 -2.48
N ASP A 54 0.03 -11.01 -2.56
CA ASP A 54 -0.18 -12.43 -2.26
C ASP A 54 0.39 -13.37 -3.33
N LEU A 55 0.72 -12.88 -4.53
CA LEU A 55 1.37 -13.64 -5.58
C LEU A 55 2.90 -13.52 -5.55
N CYS A 56 3.45 -12.56 -4.79
CA CYS A 56 4.88 -12.32 -4.71
C CYS A 56 5.54 -13.26 -3.69
N GLY A 57 6.58 -14.00 -4.11
CA GLY A 57 7.43 -14.79 -3.21
C GLY A 57 6.81 -16.09 -2.69
N ILE A 58 5.78 -16.61 -3.37
CA ILE A 58 5.07 -17.84 -2.95
C ILE A 58 5.74 -19.14 -3.41
N TRP A 59 6.73 -19.06 -4.29
CA TRP A 59 7.40 -20.24 -4.85
C TRP A 59 8.39 -20.83 -3.87
N THR A 60 8.34 -22.14 -3.73
CA THR A 60 9.40 -22.90 -3.06
C THR A 60 10.60 -23.06 -3.99
N GLU A 61 11.78 -23.31 -3.41
CA GLU A 61 13.01 -23.55 -4.17
C GLU A 61 12.88 -24.74 -5.16
N ALA A 62 12.10 -25.76 -4.80
CA ALA A 62 11.84 -26.90 -5.68
C ALA A 62 10.95 -26.54 -6.87
N GLU A 63 9.96 -25.68 -6.68
CA GLU A 63 9.09 -25.18 -7.76
C GLU A 63 9.87 -24.26 -8.71
N GLU A 64 10.72 -23.39 -8.17
CA GLU A 64 11.65 -22.55 -8.92
C GLU A 64 12.60 -23.40 -9.79
N ALA A 65 13.29 -24.35 -9.19
CA ALA A 65 14.21 -25.24 -9.92
C ALA A 65 13.48 -26.04 -11.01
N GLY A 66 12.30 -26.58 -10.70
CA GLY A 66 11.50 -27.35 -11.65
C GLY A 66 10.97 -26.51 -12.80
N PHE A 67 10.66 -25.22 -12.57
CA PHE A 67 10.28 -24.30 -13.63
C PHE A 67 11.46 -23.97 -14.55
N HIS A 68 12.61 -23.60 -13.99
CA HIS A 68 13.81 -23.27 -14.78
C HIS A 68 14.25 -24.43 -15.68
N GLU A 69 14.22 -25.67 -15.18
CA GLU A 69 14.56 -26.82 -16.02
C GLU A 69 13.55 -27.00 -17.18
N ARG A 70 12.27 -26.66 -16.99
CA ARG A 70 11.23 -26.75 -18.03
C ARG A 70 11.31 -25.66 -19.10
N ILE A 71 11.87 -24.49 -18.80
CA ILE A 71 11.97 -23.36 -19.73
C ILE A 71 13.38 -23.18 -20.31
N LYS A 72 14.30 -24.09 -19.99
CA LYS A 72 15.72 -24.02 -20.34
C LYS A 72 15.99 -23.93 -21.84
N ASP A 73 15.15 -24.58 -22.64
CA ASP A 73 15.19 -24.52 -24.11
C ASP A 73 14.72 -23.15 -24.65
N MET A 74 13.86 -22.45 -23.91
CA MET A 74 13.38 -21.10 -24.23
C MET A 74 14.39 -20.00 -23.87
N GLU A 75 15.35 -20.28 -22.97
CA GLU A 75 16.42 -19.34 -22.61
C GLU A 75 17.57 -19.30 -23.64
N ALA A 76 17.63 -20.29 -24.53
CA ALA A 76 18.61 -20.33 -25.61
C ALA A 76 18.26 -19.29 -26.69
N VAL A 77 19.18 -18.35 -26.91
CA VAL A 77 19.06 -17.40 -28.01
C VAL A 77 19.48 -18.08 -29.31
N ASP A 78 18.54 -18.26 -30.23
CA ASP A 78 18.85 -18.69 -31.60
C ASP A 78 19.42 -17.51 -32.39
N GLU A 79 20.75 -17.49 -32.56
CA GLU A 79 21.46 -16.45 -33.32
C GLU A 79 21.02 -16.38 -34.79
N SER A 80 20.46 -17.45 -35.35
CA SER A 80 19.98 -17.46 -36.73
C SER A 80 18.64 -16.76 -36.90
N LEU A 81 17.83 -16.69 -35.84
CA LEU A 81 16.58 -15.92 -35.78
C LEU A 81 16.82 -14.45 -35.37
N TRP A 82 17.98 -14.12 -34.81
CA TRP A 82 18.32 -12.77 -34.34
C TRP A 82 18.96 -11.88 -35.42
N LYS A 83 19.56 -12.47 -36.47
CA LYS A 83 20.15 -11.73 -37.61
C LYS A 83 19.12 -11.38 -38.67
#